data_AF-A0A8B7WIB9-F1
#
_entry.id   AF-A0A8B7WIB9-F1
#
_cell.length_a   1.000
_cell.length_b   1.000
_cell.length_c   1.000
_cell.angle_alpha   90.00
_cell.angle_beta   90.00
_cell.angle_gamma   90.00
#
_symmetry.space_group_name_H-M   'P 1'
#
loop_
_entity.id
_entity.type
_entity.pdbx_description
1 polymer ?
#
loop_
_entity_poly.entity_id
_entity_poly.type
_entity_poly.pdbx_seq_one_letter_code
_entity_poly.pdbx_strand_id
1 'polypeptide(L)'
;DTTSTIHDVKQKLTKACPKWYPSQVGLQIECGGPFLKDYITIQSVAASSIVTLYFTDLGRQVSWTTVFLAEYTGPLLIYLLFYLRISCIYDVKESSRRLRHPVVHLACFCHSIHYIRILLETLFVHKVSAGHTPLKNLIMGCAFYWGFTSWIAYYINHPWYTPPSYGNRQVTVSAINFLICEAGNHFINVILAHPNHTG
;
A
#
# COMPACT_ATOMS: atom_id res chain seq x y z
N ASP A 1 -27.16 27.22 -7.10
CA ASP A 1 -26.17 26.33 -7.75
C ASP A 1 -26.40 24.88 -7.38
N THR A 2 -26.94 24.11 -8.33
CA THR A 2 -27.32 22.69 -8.17
C THR A 2 -26.13 21.73 -8.23
N THR A 3 -24.90 22.24 -8.44
CA THR A 3 -23.69 21.43 -8.64
C THR A 3 -22.71 21.46 -7.46
N SER A 4 -22.95 22.31 -6.45
CA SER A 4 -22.03 22.40 -5.30
C SER A 4 -22.04 21.11 -4.48
N THR A 5 -20.85 20.67 -4.10
CA THR A 5 -20.58 19.40 -3.39
C THR A 5 -20.06 19.65 -1.98
N ILE A 6 -20.01 18.58 -1.18
CA ILE A 6 -19.35 18.59 0.13
C ILE A 6 -17.87 19.00 0.01
N HIS A 7 -17.19 18.63 -1.07
CA HIS A 7 -15.83 19.09 -1.33
C HIS A 7 -15.74 20.62 -1.40
N ASP A 8 -16.68 21.28 -2.08
CA ASP A 8 -16.71 22.74 -2.21
C ASP A 8 -16.94 23.42 -0.85
N VAL A 9 -17.74 22.80 0.03
CA VAL A 9 -17.93 23.27 1.41
C VAL A 9 -16.62 23.21 2.18
N LYS A 10 -15.90 22.09 2.10
CA LYS A 10 -14.59 21.94 2.75
C LYS A 10 -13.58 22.97 2.24
N GLN A 11 -13.53 23.20 0.92
CA GLN A 11 -12.67 24.23 0.34
C GLN A 11 -13.01 25.65 0.85
N LYS A 12 -14.30 26.00 0.91
CA LYS A 12 -14.74 27.29 1.47
C LYS A 12 -14.37 27.42 2.95
N LEU A 13 -14.52 26.35 3.74
CA LEU A 13 -14.12 26.32 5.14
C LEU A 13 -12.61 26.55 5.29
N THR A 14 -11.78 25.91 4.47
CA THR A 14 -10.32 26.13 4.46
C THR A 14 -9.97 27.57 4.09
N LYS A 15 -10.67 28.18 3.12
CA LYS A 15 -10.45 29.59 2.76
C LYS A 15 -10.76 30.54 3.92
N ALA A 16 -11.82 30.27 4.67
CA ALA A 16 -12.19 31.06 5.85
C ALA A 16 -11.28 30.77 7.07
N CYS A 17 -10.86 29.52 7.23
CA CYS A 17 -10.03 29.02 8.32
C CYS A 17 -8.79 28.29 7.77
N PRO A 18 -7.71 29.02 7.41
CA PRO A 18 -6.55 28.46 6.71
C PRO A 18 -5.81 27.34 7.47
N LYS A 19 -6.05 27.20 8.78
CA LYS A 19 -5.50 26.13 9.62
C LYS A 19 -5.94 24.73 9.16
N TRP A 20 -7.12 24.60 8.55
CA TRP A 20 -7.75 23.30 8.27
C TRP A 20 -7.66 22.94 6.79
N TYR A 21 -6.86 21.95 6.45
CA TYR A 21 -6.78 21.46 5.07
C TYR A 21 -8.02 20.63 4.70
N PRO A 22 -8.53 20.68 3.45
CA PRO A 22 -9.77 20.02 3.07
C PRO A 22 -9.80 18.51 3.39
N SER A 23 -8.67 17.83 3.25
CA SER A 23 -8.55 16.40 3.55
C SER A 23 -8.71 16.08 5.04
N GLN A 24 -8.39 17.01 5.94
CA GLN A 24 -8.50 16.84 7.39
C GLN A 24 -9.92 17.13 7.90
N VAL A 25 -10.78 17.70 7.05
CA VAL A 25 -12.13 18.10 7.43
C VAL A 25 -13.09 16.92 7.26
N GLY A 26 -13.60 16.40 8.37
CA GLY A 26 -14.75 15.52 8.41
C GLY A 26 -16.03 16.33 8.60
N LEU A 27 -17.04 16.12 7.74
CA LEU A 27 -18.36 16.73 7.85
C LEU A 27 -19.43 15.65 8.04
N GLN A 28 -20.34 15.87 8.99
CA GLN A 28 -21.43 14.95 9.31
C GLN A 28 -22.75 15.74 9.43
N ILE A 29 -23.89 15.09 9.13
CA ILE A 29 -25.21 15.69 9.32
C ILE A 29 -25.62 15.65 10.80
N GLU A 30 -25.24 14.57 11.48
CA GLU A 30 -25.52 14.33 12.89
C GLU A 30 -24.19 14.15 13.64
N CYS A 31 -24.12 14.66 14.86
CA CYS A 31 -22.93 14.51 15.70
C CYS A 31 -22.66 13.03 15.97
N GLY A 32 -21.50 12.51 15.53
CA GLY A 32 -21.12 11.10 15.67
C GLY A 32 -21.64 10.20 14.54
N GLY A 33 -22.32 10.77 13.53
CA GLY A 33 -22.76 10.04 12.34
C GLY A 33 -21.62 9.72 11.36
N PRO A 34 -21.90 9.04 10.24
CA PRO A 34 -20.90 8.77 9.22
C PRO A 34 -20.44 10.07 8.52
N PHE A 35 -19.16 10.12 8.15
CA PHE A 35 -18.64 11.24 7.37
C PHE A 35 -19.21 11.27 5.96
N LEU A 36 -19.62 12.46 5.53
CA LEU A 36 -20.09 12.71 4.17
C LEU A 36 -18.93 12.58 3.18
N LYS A 37 -19.19 11.86 2.10
CA LYS A 37 -18.24 11.72 0.99
C LYS A 37 -18.19 13.01 0.18
N ASP A 38 -17.00 13.34 -0.30
CA ASP A 38 -16.72 14.61 -1.00
C ASP A 38 -17.59 14.84 -2.24
N TYR A 39 -17.99 13.78 -2.95
CA TYR A 39 -18.81 13.86 -4.17
C TYR A 39 -20.31 14.08 -3.91
N ILE A 40 -20.77 13.98 -2.65
CA ILE A 40 -22.18 14.17 -2.33
C ILE A 40 -22.57 15.62 -2.62
N THR A 41 -23.70 15.81 -3.31
CA THR A 41 -24.23 17.14 -3.62
C THR A 41 -24.82 17.79 -2.38
N ILE A 42 -24.70 19.11 -2.25
CA ILE A 42 -25.34 19.82 -1.13
C ILE A 42 -26.86 19.68 -1.20
N GLN A 43 -27.46 19.67 -2.41
CA GLN A 43 -28.90 19.56 -2.58
C GLN A 43 -29.47 18.24 -2.03
N SER A 44 -28.74 17.12 -2.16
CA SER A 44 -29.16 15.83 -1.58
C SER A 44 -29.11 15.82 -0.05
N VAL A 45 -28.37 16.76 0.55
CA VAL A 45 -28.23 16.89 2.02
C VAL A 45 -29.16 17.98 2.56
N ALA A 46 -29.37 19.07 1.81
CA ALA A 46 -30.13 20.25 2.18
C ALA A 46 -31.23 20.52 1.14
N ALA A 47 -32.34 19.80 1.25
CA ALA A 47 -33.39 19.79 0.22
C ALA A 47 -34.28 21.03 0.16
N SER A 48 -34.05 22.08 0.99
CA SER A 48 -34.61 23.46 0.91
C SER A 48 -34.43 24.27 2.23
N SER A 49 -33.81 23.71 3.27
CA SER A 49 -33.68 24.33 4.60
C SER A 49 -32.22 24.60 4.99
N ILE A 50 -32.01 25.43 6.02
CA ILE A 50 -30.71 25.56 6.70
C ILE A 50 -30.32 24.16 7.22
N VAL A 51 -29.15 23.68 6.81
CA VAL A 51 -28.55 22.45 7.34
C VAL A 51 -27.35 22.79 8.19
N THR A 52 -27.31 22.21 9.39
CA THR A 52 -26.16 22.25 10.27
C THR A 52 -25.25 21.07 9.94
N LEU A 53 -23.97 21.35 9.68
CA LEU A 53 -22.94 20.32 9.50
C LEU A 53 -22.03 20.30 10.72
N TYR A 54 -21.82 19.11 11.28
CA TYR A 54 -20.88 18.89 12.36
C TYR A 54 -19.47 18.69 11.79
N PHE A 55 -18.54 19.49 12.28
CA PHE A 55 -17.13 19.45 11.92
C PHE A 55 -16.36 18.52 12.85
N THR A 56 -15.45 17.72 12.28
CA THR A 56 -14.46 16.94 13.04
C THR A 56 -13.10 17.06 12.37
N ASP A 57 -12.06 17.32 13.16
CA ASP A 57 -10.68 17.23 12.69
C ASP A 57 -10.25 15.75 12.63
N LEU A 58 -10.00 15.27 11.43
CA LEU A 58 -9.52 13.91 11.16
C LEU A 58 -8.01 13.76 11.40
N GLY A 59 -7.30 14.87 11.64
CA GLY A 59 -5.86 14.91 11.74
C GLY A 59 -5.17 14.70 10.39
N ARG A 60 -3.84 14.49 10.40
CA ARG A 60 -3.05 14.37 9.18
C ARG A 60 -3.47 13.18 8.33
N GLN A 61 -3.95 13.47 7.13
CA GLN A 61 -4.39 12.49 6.15
C GLN A 61 -3.35 12.29 5.04
N VAL A 62 -3.38 11.12 4.41
CA VAL A 62 -2.55 10.74 3.26
C VAL A 62 -3.41 10.03 2.22
N SER A 63 -3.10 10.21 0.93
CA SER A 63 -3.85 9.55 -0.14
C SER A 63 -3.64 8.04 -0.11
N TRP A 64 -4.66 7.26 -0.47
CA TRP A 64 -4.54 5.80 -0.54
C TRP A 64 -3.43 5.35 -1.51
N THR A 65 -3.27 6.02 -2.65
CA THR A 65 -2.19 5.71 -3.60
C THR A 65 -0.82 5.86 -2.95
N THR A 66 -0.59 6.96 -2.21
CA THR A 66 0.66 7.14 -1.46
C THR A 66 0.84 6.05 -0.41
N VAL A 67 -0.24 5.63 0.25
CA VAL A 67 -0.16 4.56 1.25
C VAL A 67 0.37 3.27 0.64
N PHE A 68 -0.30 2.77 -0.40
CA PHE A 68 0.10 1.52 -1.06
C PHE A 68 1.51 1.60 -1.65
N LEU A 69 1.87 2.72 -2.29
CA LEU A 69 3.22 2.87 -2.83
C LEU A 69 4.29 2.83 -1.73
N ALA A 70 4.09 3.52 -0.61
CA ALA A 70 5.05 3.52 0.49
C ALA A 70 5.12 2.14 1.19
N GLU A 71 3.97 1.50 1.41
CA GLU A 71 3.88 0.18 2.01
C GLU A 71 4.63 -0.88 1.19
N TYR A 72 4.52 -0.83 -0.14
CA TYR A 72 5.10 -1.84 -1.04
C TYR A 72 6.51 -1.51 -1.54
N THR A 73 6.90 -0.24 -1.58
CA THR A 73 8.28 0.15 -1.94
C THR A 73 9.28 -0.32 -0.88
N GLY A 74 8.91 -0.25 0.41
CA GLY A 74 9.79 -0.66 1.49
C GLY A 74 10.25 -2.12 1.40
N PRO A 75 9.34 -3.11 1.30
CA PRO A 75 9.69 -4.51 1.13
C PRO A 75 10.67 -4.78 -0.01
N LEU A 76 10.50 -4.10 -1.15
CA LEU A 76 11.43 -4.22 -2.28
C LEU A 76 12.84 -3.73 -1.90
N LEU A 77 12.95 -2.49 -1.40
CA LEU A 77 14.24 -1.90 -1.05
C LEU A 77 14.92 -2.62 0.11
N ILE A 78 14.17 -2.91 1.17
CA ILE A 78 14.66 -3.60 2.36
C ILE A 78 15.21 -4.96 1.97
N TYR A 79 14.46 -5.78 1.22
CA TYR A 79 14.96 -7.10 0.81
C TYR A 79 16.27 -6.99 0.03
N LEU A 80 16.37 -6.02 -0.90
CA LEU A 80 17.60 -5.78 -1.67
C LEU A 80 18.78 -5.41 -0.76
N LEU A 81 18.58 -4.62 0.29
CA LEU A 81 19.64 -4.30 1.26
C LEU A 81 20.17 -5.56 1.97
N PHE A 82 19.29 -6.47 2.39
CA PHE A 82 19.68 -7.77 2.97
C PHE A 82 20.38 -8.65 1.93
N TYR A 83 19.86 -8.71 0.70
CA TYR A 83 20.47 -9.48 -0.38
C TYR A 83 21.88 -8.99 -0.71
N LEU A 84 22.10 -7.67 -0.74
CA LEU A 84 23.42 -7.07 -0.93
C LEU A 84 24.39 -7.37 0.23
N ARG A 85 23.87 -7.84 1.37
CA ARG A 85 24.61 -8.13 2.60
C ARG A 85 25.43 -6.93 3.08
N ILE A 86 24.78 -5.78 3.21
CA ILE A 86 25.44 -4.56 3.70
C ILE A 86 26.05 -4.79 5.09
N SER A 87 27.20 -4.16 5.34
CA SER A 87 28.04 -4.42 6.51
C SER A 87 27.39 -4.14 7.87
N CYS A 88 26.29 -3.37 7.92
CA CYS A 88 25.56 -3.12 9.16
C CYS A 88 24.60 -4.25 9.56
N ILE A 89 24.32 -5.20 8.66
CA ILE A 89 23.39 -6.31 8.89
C ILE A 89 24.15 -7.61 9.14
N TYR A 90 25.19 -7.90 8.34
CA TYR A 90 25.97 -9.12 8.44
C TYR A 90 27.46 -8.82 8.57
N ASP A 91 28.18 -9.75 9.19
CA ASP A 91 29.63 -9.68 9.26
C ASP A 91 30.27 -9.69 7.86
N VAL A 92 31.17 -8.75 7.62
CA VAL A 92 31.81 -8.51 6.33
C VAL A 92 32.71 -9.67 5.93
N LYS A 93 33.44 -10.25 6.89
CA LYS A 93 34.38 -11.35 6.64
C LYS A 93 33.64 -12.63 6.28
N GLU A 94 32.53 -12.95 6.95
CA GLU A 94 31.68 -14.09 6.58
C GLU A 94 30.99 -13.86 5.24
N SER A 95 30.49 -12.63 5.00
CA SER A 95 29.80 -12.28 3.75
C SER A 95 30.71 -12.36 2.52
N SER A 96 31.99 -11.99 2.66
CA SER A 96 32.96 -12.06 1.55
C SER A 96 33.47 -13.47 1.27
N ARG A 97 33.56 -14.32 2.30
CA ARG A 97 34.06 -15.70 2.17
C ARG A 97 33.01 -16.68 1.66
N ARG A 98 31.72 -16.38 1.83
CA ARG A 98 30.62 -17.29 1.50
C ARG A 98 29.83 -16.80 0.30
N LEU A 99 29.94 -17.53 -0.80
CA LEU A 99 29.09 -17.34 -1.97
C LEU A 99 27.61 -17.58 -1.63
N ARG A 100 26.72 -16.85 -2.29
CA ARG A 100 25.27 -17.06 -2.15
C ARG A 100 24.87 -18.31 -2.90
N HIS A 101 24.01 -19.11 -2.30
CA HIS A 101 23.43 -20.28 -2.96
C HIS A 101 22.50 -19.81 -4.11
N PRO A 102 22.42 -20.50 -5.27
CA PRO A 102 21.56 -20.12 -6.38
C PRO A 102 20.09 -19.84 -6.00
N VAL A 103 19.56 -20.58 -5.03
CA VAL A 103 18.20 -20.40 -4.50
C VAL A 103 17.99 -19.02 -3.86
N VAL A 104 19.02 -18.43 -3.26
CA VAL A 104 18.95 -17.07 -2.68
C VAL A 104 18.78 -16.02 -3.79
N HIS A 105 19.47 -16.20 -4.93
CA HIS A 105 19.28 -15.35 -6.11
C HIS A 105 17.87 -15.47 -6.67
N LEU A 106 17.36 -16.71 -6.77
CA LEU A 106 15.98 -16.96 -7.21
C LEU A 106 14.96 -16.32 -6.26
N ALA A 107 15.14 -16.45 -4.94
CA ALA A 107 14.26 -15.84 -3.95
C ALA A 107 14.26 -14.30 -4.06
N CYS A 108 15.44 -13.68 -4.23
CA CYS A 108 15.56 -12.24 -4.46
C CYS A 108 14.84 -11.82 -5.74
N PHE A 109 14.99 -12.58 -6.82
CA PHE A 109 14.34 -12.31 -8.09
C PHE A 109 12.82 -12.39 -7.96
N CYS A 110 12.28 -13.48 -7.38
CA CYS A 110 10.85 -13.65 -7.15
C CYS A 110 10.28 -12.54 -6.27
N HIS A 111 10.92 -12.24 -5.13
CA HIS A 111 10.48 -11.16 -4.24
C HIS A 111 10.48 -9.81 -4.94
N SER A 112 11.51 -9.52 -5.73
CA SER A 112 11.61 -8.26 -6.46
C SER A 112 10.53 -8.13 -7.53
N ILE A 113 10.31 -9.17 -8.33
CA ILE A 113 9.26 -9.17 -9.36
C ILE A 113 7.88 -8.99 -8.73
N HIS A 114 7.61 -9.69 -7.62
CA HIS A 114 6.34 -9.57 -6.91
C HIS A 114 6.03 -8.12 -6.52
N TYR A 115 6.96 -7.46 -5.82
CA TYR A 115 6.74 -6.08 -5.38
C TYR A 115 6.81 -5.07 -6.53
N ILE A 116 7.66 -5.28 -7.54
CA ILE A 116 7.66 -4.44 -8.74
C ILE A 116 6.30 -4.53 -9.45
N ARG A 117 5.75 -5.74 -9.62
CA ARG A 117 4.41 -5.90 -10.21
C ARG A 117 3.37 -5.15 -9.39
N ILE A 118 3.32 -5.35 -8.07
CA ILE A 118 2.33 -4.69 -7.21
C ILE A 118 2.44 -3.16 -7.30
N LEU A 119 3.66 -2.61 -7.36
CA LEU A 119 3.86 -1.17 -7.54
C LEU A 119 3.32 -0.69 -8.88
N LEU A 120 3.61 -1.42 -9.97
CA LEU A 120 3.09 -1.10 -11.31
C LEU A 120 1.56 -1.24 -11.35
N GLU A 121 0.99 -2.28 -10.75
CA GLU A 121 -0.46 -2.45 -10.64
C GLU A 121 -1.11 -1.32 -9.85
N THR A 122 -0.50 -0.88 -8.74
CA THR A 122 -0.97 0.27 -7.95
C THR A 122 -1.00 1.55 -8.77
N LEU A 123 -0.02 1.75 -9.66
CA LEU A 123 0.08 2.96 -10.49
C LEU A 123 -0.83 2.91 -11.73
N PHE A 124 -0.96 1.75 -12.36
CA PHE A 124 -1.49 1.64 -13.73
C PHE A 124 -2.76 0.79 -13.86
N VAL A 125 -3.02 -0.12 -12.92
CA VAL A 125 -4.17 -1.05 -12.98
C VAL A 125 -5.24 -0.65 -11.98
N HIS A 126 -4.86 -0.41 -10.72
CA HIS A 126 -5.82 -0.13 -9.66
C HIS A 126 -6.46 1.25 -9.79
N LYS A 127 -7.80 1.27 -9.79
CA LYS A 127 -8.59 2.49 -9.61
C LYS A 127 -8.72 2.82 -8.13
N VAL A 128 -7.63 3.31 -7.56
CA VAL A 128 -7.60 3.72 -6.15
C VAL A 128 -8.56 4.89 -5.95
N SER A 129 -9.43 4.81 -4.95
CA SER A 129 -10.36 5.90 -4.65
C SER A 129 -9.60 7.20 -4.36
N ALA A 130 -10.17 8.34 -4.75
CA ALA A 130 -9.64 9.67 -4.39
C ALA A 130 -9.74 10.00 -2.88
N GLY A 131 -10.07 9.01 -2.06
CA GLY A 131 -10.14 9.13 -0.61
C GLY A 131 -8.78 9.24 0.06
N HIS A 132 -8.81 9.59 1.34
CA HIS A 132 -7.63 9.65 2.18
C HIS A 132 -7.82 8.76 3.41
N THR A 133 -6.71 8.44 4.06
CA THR A 133 -6.66 7.68 5.31
C THR A 133 -5.75 8.39 6.32
N PRO A 134 -5.97 8.21 7.64
CA PRO A 134 -5.06 8.74 8.64
C PRO A 134 -3.62 8.29 8.45
N LEU A 135 -2.66 9.20 8.63
CA LEU A 135 -1.22 8.91 8.51
C LEU A 135 -0.77 7.75 9.41
N LYS A 136 -1.42 7.57 10.56
CA LYS A 136 -1.15 6.45 11.46
C LYS A 136 -1.31 5.09 10.77
N ASN A 137 -2.29 4.95 9.87
CA ASN A 137 -2.53 3.70 9.15
C ASN A 137 -1.36 3.38 8.21
N LEU A 138 -0.85 4.38 7.48
CA LEU A 138 0.37 4.24 6.67
C LEU A 138 1.56 3.79 7.53
N ILE A 139 1.79 4.44 8.67
CA ILE A 139 2.92 4.07 9.55
C ILE A 139 2.78 2.62 10.03
N MET A 140 1.58 2.20 10.43
CA MET A 140 1.30 0.84 10.88
C MET A 140 1.47 -0.19 9.75
N GLY A 141 0.96 0.10 8.56
CA GLY A 141 1.11 -0.75 7.39
C GLY A 141 2.58 -0.90 6.98
N CYS A 142 3.32 0.20 6.90
CA CYS A 142 4.76 0.17 6.64
C CYS A 142 5.50 -0.65 7.70
N ALA A 143 5.30 -0.36 8.99
CA ALA A 143 5.96 -1.09 10.06
C ALA A 143 5.72 -2.61 9.97
N PHE A 144 4.48 -3.01 9.65
CA PHE A 144 4.10 -4.40 9.44
C PHE A 144 4.84 -5.02 8.25
N TYR A 145 4.64 -4.51 7.03
CA TYR A 145 5.21 -5.11 5.82
C TYR A 145 6.75 -5.06 5.81
N TRP A 146 7.33 -3.95 6.25
CA TRP A 146 8.77 -3.74 6.26
C TRP A 146 9.44 -4.63 7.31
N GLY A 147 8.82 -4.78 8.49
CA GLY A 147 9.29 -5.65 9.55
C GLY A 147 9.28 -7.12 9.14
N PHE A 148 8.16 -7.61 8.63
CA PHE A 148 8.07 -9.01 8.15
C PHE A 148 9.04 -9.27 7.00
N THR A 149 9.20 -8.32 6.07
CA THR A 149 10.18 -8.44 4.99
C THR A 149 11.61 -8.51 5.52
N SER A 150 11.95 -7.67 6.51
CA SER A 150 13.26 -7.70 7.15
C SER A 150 13.54 -9.04 7.82
N TRP A 151 12.55 -9.59 8.54
CA TRP A 151 12.66 -10.90 9.19
C TRP A 151 12.98 -12.00 8.17
N ILE A 152 12.17 -12.15 7.12
CA ILE A 152 12.38 -13.22 6.13
C ILE A 152 13.68 -13.02 5.36
N ALA A 153 13.99 -11.78 4.99
CA ALA A 153 15.17 -11.45 4.21
C ALA A 153 16.46 -11.70 5.00
N TYR A 154 16.44 -11.46 6.32
CA TYR A 154 17.55 -11.74 7.20
C TYR A 154 18.00 -13.20 7.10
N TYR A 155 17.07 -14.15 7.22
CA TYR A 155 17.41 -15.58 7.20
C TYR A 155 17.75 -16.09 5.81
N ILE A 156 16.99 -15.70 4.79
CA ILE A 156 17.20 -16.19 3.42
C ILE A 156 18.56 -15.72 2.87
N ASN A 157 18.96 -14.49 3.19
CA ASN A 157 20.20 -13.90 2.65
C ASN A 157 21.41 -14.09 3.57
N HIS A 158 21.25 -14.68 4.75
CA HIS A 158 22.32 -14.85 5.74
C HIS A 158 23.54 -15.59 5.12
N PRO A 159 24.80 -15.23 5.46
CA PRO A 159 25.98 -15.96 4.99
C PRO A 159 25.97 -17.46 5.29
N TRP A 160 25.29 -17.84 6.37
CA TRP A 160 25.12 -19.23 6.84
C TRP A 160 23.81 -19.88 6.37
N TYR A 161 23.18 -19.33 5.33
CA TYR A 161 21.99 -19.92 4.74
C TYR A 161 22.22 -21.38 4.36
N THR A 162 21.29 -22.25 4.78
CA THR A 162 21.27 -23.67 4.42
C THR A 162 20.20 -23.91 3.35
N PRO A 163 20.52 -24.65 2.28
CA PRO A 163 19.54 -24.96 1.24
C PRO A 163 18.43 -25.87 1.79
N PRO A 164 17.26 -25.89 1.13
CA PRO A 164 16.14 -26.72 1.52
C PRO A 164 16.49 -28.23 1.53
N SER A 165 15.98 -28.96 2.52
CA SER A 165 16.29 -30.39 2.74
C SER A 165 15.92 -31.29 1.55
N TYR A 166 14.88 -30.94 0.80
CA TYR A 166 14.45 -31.69 -0.39
C TYR A 166 15.06 -31.17 -1.70
N GLY A 167 16.04 -30.26 -1.61
CA GLY A 167 16.82 -29.76 -2.73
C GLY A 167 15.99 -29.14 -3.85
N ASN A 168 16.44 -29.34 -5.09
CA ASN A 168 15.89 -28.69 -6.28
C ASN A 168 14.41 -29.04 -6.53
N ARG A 169 13.95 -30.24 -6.17
CA ARG A 169 12.55 -30.63 -6.37
C ARG A 169 11.60 -29.70 -5.61
N GLN A 170 11.92 -29.41 -4.34
CA GLN A 170 11.15 -28.48 -3.54
C GLN A 170 11.21 -27.06 -4.11
N VAL A 171 12.40 -26.60 -4.52
CA VAL A 171 12.58 -25.27 -5.11
C VAL A 171 11.76 -25.12 -6.40
N THR A 172 11.81 -26.09 -7.31
CA THR A 172 11.07 -26.05 -8.57
C THR A 172 9.57 -26.04 -8.35
N VAL A 173 9.04 -26.89 -7.48
CA VAL A 173 7.60 -26.90 -7.15
C VAL A 173 7.17 -25.56 -6.54
N SER A 174 7.94 -25.00 -5.61
CA SER A 174 7.65 -23.70 -5.02
C SER A 174 7.70 -22.56 -6.06
N ALA A 175 8.64 -22.59 -7.00
CA ALA A 175 8.73 -21.58 -8.05
C ALA A 175 7.55 -21.65 -9.03
N ILE A 176 7.09 -22.86 -9.41
CA ILE A 176 5.89 -23.03 -10.23
C ILE A 176 4.65 -22.49 -9.50
N ASN A 177 4.48 -22.85 -8.23
CA ASN A 177 3.36 -22.36 -7.43
C ASN A 177 3.38 -20.82 -7.30
N PHE A 178 4.56 -20.24 -7.09
CA PHE A 178 4.73 -18.79 -7.09
C PHE A 178 4.22 -18.18 -8.41
N LEU A 179 4.65 -18.68 -9.57
CA LEU A 179 4.22 -18.15 -10.87
C LEU A 179 2.70 -18.27 -11.09
N ILE A 180 2.08 -19.38 -10.67
CA ILE A 180 0.63 -19.57 -10.75
C ILE A 180 -0.09 -18.53 -9.90
N CYS A 181 0.34 -18.35 -8.64
CA CYS A 181 -0.25 -17.37 -7.73
C CYS A 181 -0.08 -15.94 -8.25
N GLU A 182 1.10 -15.62 -8.77
CA GLU A 182 1.42 -14.31 -9.31
C GLU A 182 0.55 -13.96 -10.52
N ALA A 183 0.41 -14.91 -11.46
CA ALA A 183 -0.45 -14.74 -12.63
C ALA A 183 -1.93 -14.64 -12.23
N GLY A 184 -2.39 -15.49 -11.30
CA GLY A 184 -3.77 -15.48 -10.83
C GLY A 184 -4.14 -14.20 -10.10
N ASN A 185 -3.24 -13.69 -9.24
CA ASN A 185 -3.44 -12.42 -8.54
C ASN A 185 -3.54 -11.24 -9.51
N HIS A 186 -2.63 -11.16 -10.49
CA HIS A 186 -2.66 -10.15 -11.54
C HIS A 186 -3.98 -10.18 -12.32
N PHE A 187 -4.40 -11.38 -12.75
CA PHE A 187 -5.64 -11.56 -13.50
C PHE A 187 -6.87 -11.03 -12.75
N ILE A 188 -6.98 -11.36 -11.46
CA ILE A 188 -8.08 -10.87 -10.61
C ILE A 188 -8.02 -9.34 -10.49
N ASN A 189 -6.83 -8.76 -10.25
CA ASN A 189 -6.66 -7.32 -10.12
C ASN A 189 -7.08 -6.57 -11.39
N VAL A 190 -6.74 -7.09 -12.57
CA VAL A 190 -7.17 -6.54 -13.86
C VAL A 190 -8.68 -6.62 -14.03
N ILE A 191 -9.31 -7.76 -13.71
CA ILE A 191 -10.78 -7.91 -13.78
C ILE A 191 -11.47 -6.87 -12.87
N LEU A 192 -11.01 -6.72 -11.64
CA LEU A 192 -11.58 -5.77 -10.68
C LEU A 192 -11.39 -4.31 -11.11
N ALA A 193 -10.34 -4.00 -11.87
CA ALA A 193 -10.13 -2.68 -12.45
C ALA A 193 -11.10 -2.37 -13.61
N HIS A 194 -11.64 -3.39 -14.27
CA HIS A 194 -12.55 -3.30 -15.42
C HIS A 194 -13.91 -3.96 -15.14
N PRO A 195 -14.77 -3.35 -14.30
CA PRO A 195 -16.07 -3.92 -13.93
C PRO A 195 -17.07 -4.07 -15.10
N ASN A 196 -16.75 -3.57 -16.31
CA ASN A 196 -17.65 -3.60 -17.47
C ASN A 196 -17.64 -4.93 -18.26
N HIS A 197 -17.06 -6.00 -17.72
CA HIS A 197 -17.02 -7.34 -18.36
C HIS A 197 -17.94 -8.39 -17.73
N THR A 198 -18.82 -7.99 -16.81
CA THR A 198 -19.98 -8.79 -16.40
C THR A 198 -21.23 -8.04 -16.85
N GLY A 199 -21.96 -8.63 -17.81
CA GLY A 199 -23.12 -8.04 -18.46
C GLY A 199 -24.34 -7.84 -17.57
#